data_AF-A0A6J8ADX7-F1
#
_entry.id   AF-A0A6J8ADX7-F1
#
_cell.length_a   1.000
_cell.length_b   1.000
_cell.length_c   1.000
_cell.angle_alpha   90.00
_cell.angle_beta   90.00
_cell.angle_gamma   90.00
#
_symmetry.space_group_name_H-M   'P 1'
#
loop_
_entity.id
_entity.type
_entity.pdbx_description
1 polymer ?
#
loop_
_entity_poly.entity_id
_entity_poly.type
_entity_poly.pdbx_seq_one_letter_code
_entity_poly.pdbx_strand_id
1 'polypeptide(L)'
;MHKFDRIQEFNQLLIAMREIEEQHRQDSALKEKSSTSSPDKENISSDETTELKAMVQKLTAQLQEKETRTSTLTKNSMSTLVALLLPTFSGDNRGDDVSYDLWRYQVACLIKENYRHEIIAQAIRRSVHGTASRIVMRLGVEATVDDVIDRMDSIFGSVDVKEVLLAQFYTACQGDDEDVSSWGCRLEDILNKALLQKEICQLQHLFRTKL
;
A
#
# COMPACT_ATOMS: atom_id res chain seq x y z
N MET A 1 24.97 -12.10 -37.47
CA MET A 1 25.13 -10.89 -36.64
C MET A 1 23.75 -10.41 -36.27
N HIS A 2 23.32 -10.61 -35.02
CA HIS A 2 21.93 -10.35 -34.61
C HIS A 2 21.69 -8.84 -34.49
N LYS A 3 20.53 -8.36 -34.97
CA LYS A 3 20.16 -6.93 -34.99
C LYS A 3 20.20 -6.26 -33.60
N PHE A 4 20.17 -7.05 -32.53
CA PHE A 4 20.10 -6.60 -31.14
C PHE A 4 21.46 -6.33 -30.48
N ASP A 5 22.57 -6.78 -31.08
CA ASP A 5 23.91 -6.67 -30.47
C ASP A 5 24.53 -5.25 -30.58
N ARG A 6 23.83 -4.27 -31.17
CA ARG A 6 24.33 -2.89 -31.36
C ARG A 6 23.48 -1.79 -30.72
N ILE A 7 22.47 -2.15 -29.92
CA ILE A 7 21.59 -1.15 -29.29
C ILE A 7 22.19 -0.76 -27.93
N GLN A 8 22.76 0.44 -27.84
CA GLN A 8 23.31 0.97 -26.58
C GLN A 8 22.36 1.95 -25.86
N GLU A 9 21.31 2.44 -26.54
CA GLU A 9 20.37 3.40 -25.96
C GLU A 9 18.92 2.95 -26.03
N PHE A 10 18.18 3.20 -24.94
CA PHE A 10 16.79 2.80 -24.76
C PHE A 10 15.85 3.36 -25.84
N ASN A 11 16.10 4.58 -26.32
CA ASN A 11 15.29 5.19 -27.38
C ASN A 11 15.41 4.44 -28.72
N GLN A 12 16.56 3.83 -29.01
CA GLN A 12 16.75 3.03 -30.23
C GLN A 12 15.99 1.69 -30.16
N LEU A 13 15.84 1.14 -28.96
CA LEU A 13 15.02 -0.06 -28.74
C LEU A 13 13.53 0.23 -28.97
N LEU A 14 13.04 1.40 -28.52
CA LEU A 14 11.65 1.81 -28.74
C LEU A 14 11.33 2.02 -30.23
N ILE A 15 12.28 2.59 -30.98
CA ILE A 15 12.14 2.76 -32.43
C ILE A 15 12.11 1.39 -33.12
N ALA A 16 13.05 0.49 -32.78
CA ALA A 16 13.10 -0.85 -33.34
C ALA A 16 11.85 -1.69 -33.01
N MET A 17 11.31 -1.56 -31.80
CA MET A 17 10.09 -2.26 -31.38
C MET A 17 8.87 -1.77 -32.17
N ARG A 18 8.75 -0.46 -32.39
CA ARG A 18 7.69 0.12 -33.21
C ARG A 18 7.78 -0.32 -34.67
N GLU A 19 8.99 -0.40 -35.23
CA GLU A 19 9.21 -0.91 -36.60
C GLU A 19 8.82 -2.39 -36.75
N ILE A 20 9.07 -3.21 -35.73
CA ILE A 20 8.67 -4.63 -35.74
C ILE A 20 7.15 -4.77 -35.67
N GLU A 21 6.48 -3.97 -34.84
CA GLU A 21 5.01 -3.95 -34.79
C GLU A 21 4.39 -3.51 -36.13
N GLU A 22 5.01 -2.55 -36.81
CA GLU A 22 4.58 -2.09 -38.14
C GLU A 22 4.78 -3.19 -39.21
N GLN A 23 5.91 -3.90 -39.17
CA GLN A 23 6.19 -5.02 -40.07
C GLN A 23 5.20 -6.18 -39.88
N HIS A 24 4.90 -6.56 -38.64
CA HIS A 24 3.89 -7.58 -38.35
C HIS A 24 2.49 -7.14 -38.82
N ARG A 25 2.17 -5.85 -38.72
CA ARG A 25 0.90 -5.29 -39.20
C ARG A 25 0.80 -5.38 -40.73
N GLN A 26 1.88 -5.09 -41.46
CA GLN A 26 1.90 -5.20 -42.92
C GLN A 26 1.89 -6.67 -43.41
N ASP A 27 2.62 -7.56 -42.73
CA ASP A 27 2.64 -9.00 -43.06
C ASP A 27 1.28 -9.68 -42.78
N SER A 28 0.57 -9.25 -41.75
CA SER A 28 -0.79 -9.71 -41.46
C SER A 28 -1.81 -9.25 -42.52
N ALA A 29 -1.64 -8.05 -43.09
CA ALA A 29 -2.52 -7.51 -44.13
C ALA A 29 -2.28 -8.12 -45.53
N LEU A 30 -1.06 -8.59 -45.82
CA LEU A 30 -0.73 -9.27 -47.08
C LEU A 30 -1.19 -10.74 -47.10
N LYS A 31 -1.32 -11.38 -45.93
CA LYS A 31 -1.77 -12.77 -45.81
C LYS A 31 -3.28 -12.95 -46.04
N GLU A 32 -4.08 -11.88 -45.98
CA GLU A 32 -5.53 -11.90 -46.26
C GLU A 32 -5.91 -11.70 -47.74
N LYS A 33 -4.97 -11.42 -48.65
CA LYS A 33 -5.27 -11.14 -50.07
C LYS A 33 -4.83 -12.21 -51.08
N SER A 34 -4.27 -13.34 -50.66
CA SER A 34 -3.79 -14.38 -51.58
C SER A 34 -4.25 -15.80 -51.18
N SER A 35 -5.54 -16.10 -51.35
CA SER A 35 -5.97 -17.47 -51.64
C SER A 35 -7.39 -17.51 -52.21
N THR A 36 -7.51 -17.36 -53.53
CA THR A 36 -8.65 -17.85 -54.29
C THR A 36 -8.14 -18.51 -55.58
N SER A 37 -8.00 -19.83 -55.54
CA SER A 37 -8.10 -20.70 -56.71
C SER A 37 -8.33 -22.14 -56.24
N SER A 38 -9.57 -22.61 -56.39
CA SER A 38 -10.03 -24.02 -56.34
C SER A 38 -9.47 -24.83 -57.53
N PRO A 39 -9.58 -26.18 -57.63
CA PRO A 39 -10.56 -27.06 -56.96
C PRO A 39 -9.99 -28.39 -56.40
N ASP A 40 -10.65 -28.95 -55.38
CA ASP A 40 -11.29 -30.27 -55.49
C ASP A 40 -12.07 -30.66 -54.22
N LYS A 41 -13.16 -31.38 -54.51
CA LYS A 41 -14.26 -31.93 -53.70
C LYS A 41 -13.91 -32.36 -52.26
N GLU A 42 -14.72 -31.94 -51.30
CA GLU A 42 -15.51 -32.86 -50.47
C GLU A 42 -16.61 -32.12 -49.67
N ASN A 43 -17.80 -32.68 -49.75
CA ASN A 43 -19.06 -32.18 -49.23
C ASN A 43 -19.15 -32.48 -47.73
N ILE A 44 -18.86 -31.50 -46.86
CA ILE A 44 -19.19 -31.58 -45.42
C ILE A 44 -20.24 -30.52 -45.14
N SER A 45 -21.34 -30.97 -44.55
CA SER A 45 -22.56 -30.22 -44.27
C SER A 45 -22.27 -28.85 -43.66
N SER A 46 -22.64 -27.79 -44.39
CA SER A 46 -22.45 -26.39 -44.01
C SER A 46 -23.06 -26.03 -42.65
N ASP A 47 -24.04 -26.81 -42.16
CA ASP A 47 -24.75 -26.56 -40.90
C ASP A 47 -23.97 -26.99 -39.65
N GLU A 48 -23.13 -28.03 -39.73
CA GLU A 48 -22.35 -28.47 -38.58
C GLU A 48 -21.16 -27.53 -38.32
N THR A 49 -20.61 -26.95 -39.39
CA THR A 49 -19.47 -26.02 -39.29
C THR A 49 -19.87 -24.67 -38.69
N THR A 50 -21.12 -24.23 -38.88
CA THR A 50 -21.65 -23.00 -38.28
C THR A 50 -21.96 -23.20 -36.79
N GLU A 51 -22.52 -24.35 -36.41
CA GLU A 51 -22.76 -24.70 -35.00
C GLU A 51 -21.46 -24.84 -34.21
N LEU A 52 -20.45 -25.52 -34.75
CA LEU A 52 -19.15 -25.65 -34.11
C LEU A 52 -18.47 -24.28 -33.92
N LYS A 53 -18.60 -23.37 -34.90
CA LYS A 53 -18.04 -22.02 -34.83
C LYS A 53 -18.74 -21.18 -33.75
N ALA A 54 -20.05 -21.32 -33.61
CA ALA A 54 -20.83 -20.66 -32.57
C ALA A 54 -20.46 -21.18 -31.16
N MET A 55 -20.21 -22.49 -31.02
CA MET A 55 -19.80 -23.10 -29.75
C MET A 55 -18.40 -22.64 -29.32
N VAL A 56 -17.46 -22.55 -30.26
CA VAL A 56 -16.11 -22.02 -30.01
C VAL A 56 -16.16 -20.55 -29.59
N GLN A 57 -16.97 -19.72 -30.25
CA GLN A 57 -17.16 -18.31 -29.85
C GLN A 57 -17.73 -18.19 -28.42
N LYS A 58 -18.70 -19.03 -28.07
CA LYS A 58 -19.29 -19.07 -26.73
C LYS A 58 -18.27 -19.50 -25.66
N LEU A 59 -17.44 -20.51 -25.96
CA LEU A 59 -16.39 -20.97 -25.06
C LEU A 59 -15.31 -19.90 -24.85
N THR A 60 -14.90 -19.21 -25.91
CA THR A 60 -13.93 -18.10 -25.81
C THR A 60 -14.47 -16.96 -24.95
N ALA A 61 -15.75 -16.61 -25.09
CA ALA A 61 -16.39 -15.61 -24.24
C ALA A 61 -16.45 -16.04 -22.76
N GLN A 62 -16.77 -17.31 -22.48
CA GLN A 62 -16.77 -17.84 -21.12
C GLN A 62 -15.39 -17.92 -20.49
N LEU A 63 -14.34 -18.19 -21.28
CA LEU A 63 -12.96 -18.19 -20.82
C LEU A 63 -12.51 -16.76 -20.46
N GLN A 64 -12.84 -15.76 -21.29
CA GLN A 64 -12.58 -14.35 -20.99
C GLN A 64 -13.34 -13.87 -19.74
N GLU A 65 -14.60 -14.30 -19.56
CA GLU A 65 -15.37 -13.95 -18.37
C GLU A 65 -14.81 -14.62 -17.10
N LYS A 66 -14.37 -15.87 -17.19
CA LYS A 66 -13.70 -16.56 -16.08
C LYS A 66 -12.35 -15.93 -15.76
N GLU A 67 -11.58 -15.50 -16.77
CA GLU A 67 -10.28 -14.85 -16.60
C GLU A 67 -10.41 -13.45 -15.99
N THR A 68 -11.46 -12.70 -16.36
CA THR A 68 -11.76 -11.40 -15.73
C THR A 68 -12.21 -11.56 -14.27
N ARG A 69 -12.98 -12.60 -13.94
CA ARG A 69 -13.32 -12.92 -12.55
C ARG A 69 -12.10 -13.39 -11.74
N THR A 70 -11.25 -14.26 -12.28
CA THR A 70 -10.04 -14.70 -11.55
C THR A 70 -9.00 -13.58 -11.43
N SER A 71 -8.85 -12.71 -12.43
CA SER A 71 -7.92 -11.57 -12.38
C SER A 71 -8.36 -10.51 -11.35
N THR A 72 -9.66 -10.26 -11.21
CA THR A 72 -10.20 -9.32 -10.21
C THR A 72 -10.07 -9.86 -8.77
N LEU A 73 -10.30 -11.16 -8.55
CA LEU A 73 -10.07 -11.81 -7.26
C LEU A 73 -8.57 -11.83 -6.88
N THR A 74 -7.67 -12.05 -7.83
CA THR A 74 -6.23 -12.18 -7.54
C THR A 74 -5.52 -10.84 -7.38
N LYS A 75 -5.93 -9.80 -8.13
CA LYS A 75 -5.39 -8.43 -7.97
C LYS A 75 -5.81 -7.79 -6.64
N ASN A 76 -7.03 -8.05 -6.16
CA ASN A 76 -7.42 -7.65 -4.81
C ASN A 76 -6.63 -8.42 -3.75
N SER A 77 -6.43 -9.73 -3.93
CA SER A 77 -5.82 -10.57 -2.88
C SER A 77 -4.33 -10.28 -2.64
N MET A 78 -3.55 -9.91 -3.66
CA MET A 78 -2.12 -9.60 -3.50
C MET A 78 -1.81 -8.17 -3.03
N SER A 79 -2.63 -7.17 -3.41
CA SER A 79 -2.47 -5.80 -2.90
C SER A 79 -2.94 -5.65 -1.45
N THR A 80 -3.91 -6.43 -0.98
CA THR A 80 -4.35 -6.39 0.43
C THR A 80 -3.33 -7.01 1.39
N LEU A 81 -2.51 -7.98 0.96
CA LEU A 81 -1.59 -8.69 1.85
C LEU A 81 -0.34 -7.89 2.25
N VAL A 82 0.07 -6.93 1.43
CA VAL A 82 1.25 -6.08 1.70
C VAL A 82 0.87 -4.84 2.53
N ALA A 83 -0.37 -4.37 2.44
CA ALA A 83 -0.85 -3.15 3.09
C ALA A 83 -1.12 -3.26 4.61
N LEU A 84 -1.01 -4.46 5.20
CA LEU A 84 -1.35 -4.70 6.60
C LEU A 84 -0.14 -4.90 7.53
N LEU A 85 1.08 -4.63 7.03
CA LEU A 85 2.29 -4.74 7.83
C LEU A 85 2.42 -3.53 8.76
N LEU A 86 1.91 -3.68 9.98
CA LEU A 86 2.23 -2.79 11.07
C LEU A 86 3.71 -3.00 11.47
N PRO A 87 4.45 -1.91 11.77
CA PRO A 87 5.82 -1.99 12.23
C PRO A 87 5.88 -2.65 13.62
N THR A 88 7.02 -3.23 13.93
CA THR A 88 7.26 -3.90 15.21
C THR A 88 7.27 -2.90 16.37
N PHE A 89 6.48 -3.18 17.41
CA PHE A 89 6.43 -2.38 18.63
C PHE A 89 6.56 -3.28 19.87
N SER A 90 7.61 -3.11 20.68
CA SER A 90 7.83 -3.94 21.88
C SER A 90 7.36 -3.30 23.19
N GLY A 91 7.11 -1.99 23.21
CA GLY A 91 6.80 -1.25 24.44
C GLY A 91 8.00 -0.93 25.33
N ASP A 92 9.19 -1.40 24.98
CA ASP A 92 10.45 -1.05 25.65
C ASP A 92 11.35 -0.32 24.62
N ASN A 93 11.91 0.85 24.96
CA ASN A 93 12.79 1.64 24.07
C ASN A 93 14.19 1.00 23.89
N ARG A 94 14.29 -0.33 23.81
CA ARG A 94 15.55 -1.09 23.90
C ARG A 94 16.01 -1.73 22.57
N GLY A 95 15.48 -1.29 21.43
CA GLY A 95 15.83 -1.88 20.13
C GLY A 95 15.47 -1.00 18.93
N ASP A 96 15.43 -1.61 17.75
CA ASP A 96 15.03 -1.04 16.45
C ASP A 96 13.50 -0.93 16.28
N ASP A 97 12.77 -0.95 17.41
CA ASP A 97 11.31 -0.91 17.40
C ASP A 97 10.82 0.54 17.23
N VAL A 98 9.64 0.69 16.61
CA VAL A 98 9.04 2.02 16.42
C VAL A 98 8.50 2.59 17.74
N SER A 99 8.37 3.92 17.80
CA SER A 99 7.68 4.58 18.92
C SER A 99 6.20 4.22 18.96
N TYR A 100 5.60 4.32 20.15
CA TYR A 100 4.17 4.06 20.34
C TYR A 100 3.31 4.96 19.46
N ASP A 101 3.62 6.26 19.41
CA ASP A 101 2.86 7.24 18.63
C ASP A 101 2.81 6.89 17.14
N LEU A 102 3.94 6.45 16.57
CA LEU A 102 4.02 6.03 15.18
C LEU A 102 3.22 4.74 14.92
N TRP A 103 3.38 3.75 15.79
CA TRP A 103 2.62 2.50 15.70
C TRP A 103 1.11 2.74 15.81
N ARG A 104 0.69 3.56 16.78
CA ARG A 104 -0.70 3.93 17.07
C ARG A 104 -1.34 4.68 15.91
N TYR A 105 -0.58 5.56 15.24
CA TYR A 105 -1.02 6.25 14.04
C TYR A 105 -1.29 5.27 12.89
N GLN A 106 -0.42 4.28 12.66
CA GLN A 106 -0.66 3.29 11.61
C GLN A 106 -1.87 2.40 11.89
N VAL A 107 -2.08 2.01 13.15
CA VAL A 107 -3.31 1.31 13.55
C VAL A 107 -4.55 2.18 13.27
N ALA A 108 -4.49 3.49 13.54
CA ALA A 108 -5.57 4.41 13.24
C ALA A 108 -5.84 4.52 11.72
N CYS A 109 -4.79 4.49 10.88
CA CYS A 109 -4.95 4.41 9.43
C CYS A 109 -5.74 3.16 9.01
N LEU A 110 -5.42 1.99 9.58
CA LEU A 110 -6.14 0.74 9.28
C LEU A 110 -7.63 0.82 9.67
N ILE A 111 -7.93 1.43 10.81
CA ILE A 111 -9.32 1.63 11.24
C ILE A 111 -10.04 2.58 10.28
N LYS A 112 -9.40 3.69 9.90
CA LYS A 112 -9.96 4.69 8.98
C LYS A 112 -10.20 4.13 7.58
N GLU A 113 -9.32 3.25 7.11
CA GLU A 113 -9.47 2.54 5.82
C GLU A 113 -10.56 1.46 5.87
N ASN A 114 -11.21 1.28 7.01
CA ASN A 114 -12.37 0.41 7.21
C ASN A 114 -12.04 -1.08 6.90
N TYR A 115 -10.83 -1.52 7.24
CA TYR A 115 -10.52 -2.95 7.23
C TYR A 115 -11.36 -3.69 8.26
N ARG A 116 -11.55 -4.99 8.02
CA ARG A 116 -12.25 -5.86 8.96
C ARG A 116 -11.50 -5.91 10.30
N HIS A 117 -12.25 -5.82 11.41
CA HIS A 117 -11.70 -5.85 12.77
C HIS A 117 -10.85 -7.08 13.05
N GLU A 118 -11.17 -8.25 12.50
CA GLU A 118 -10.35 -9.46 12.73
C GLU A 118 -8.98 -9.36 12.07
N ILE A 119 -8.91 -8.70 10.92
CA ILE A 119 -7.67 -8.47 10.17
C ILE A 119 -6.78 -7.48 10.93
N ILE A 120 -7.37 -6.40 11.45
CA ILE A 120 -6.67 -5.41 12.28
C ILE A 120 -6.16 -6.06 13.56
N ALA A 121 -7.01 -6.82 14.27
CA ALA A 121 -6.60 -7.54 15.48
C ALA A 121 -5.45 -8.51 15.21
N GLN A 122 -5.46 -9.20 14.07
CA GLN A 122 -4.39 -10.09 13.68
C GLN A 122 -3.09 -9.36 13.33
N ALA A 123 -3.18 -8.20 12.67
CA ALA A 123 -2.03 -7.35 12.38
C ALA A 123 -1.41 -6.78 13.66
N ILE A 124 -2.24 -6.32 14.59
CA ILE A 124 -1.81 -5.84 15.92
C ILE A 124 -1.05 -6.96 16.64
N ARG A 125 -1.63 -8.16 16.77
CA ARG A 125 -0.99 -9.30 17.44
C ARG A 125 0.37 -9.69 16.85
N ARG A 126 0.56 -9.49 15.54
CA ARG A 126 1.82 -9.80 14.85
C ARG A 126 2.88 -8.71 14.95
N SER A 127 2.46 -7.47 15.18
CA SER A 127 3.36 -6.32 15.28
C SER A 127 3.83 -6.07 16.70
N VAL A 128 3.10 -6.52 17.72
CA VAL A 128 3.48 -6.29 19.11
C VAL A 128 4.39 -7.38 19.67
N HIS A 129 5.47 -6.97 20.33
CA HIS A 129 6.44 -7.87 20.98
C HIS A 129 6.70 -7.44 22.43
N GLY A 130 7.59 -8.16 23.13
CA GLY A 130 8.07 -7.77 24.46
C GLY A 130 6.97 -7.47 25.50
N THR A 131 7.03 -6.28 26.08
CA THR A 131 6.10 -5.80 27.10
C THR A 131 4.71 -5.53 26.51
N ALA A 132 4.65 -4.96 25.31
CA ALA A 132 3.40 -4.71 24.58
C ALA A 132 2.62 -6.01 24.30
N SER A 133 3.30 -7.06 23.83
CA SER A 133 2.69 -8.37 23.58
C SER A 133 2.11 -9.01 24.85
N ARG A 134 2.82 -8.88 25.99
CA ARG A 134 2.33 -9.37 27.28
C ARG A 134 1.05 -8.66 27.75
N ILE A 135 0.88 -7.39 27.42
CA ILE A 135 -0.34 -6.63 27.72
C ILE A 135 -1.50 -7.16 26.89
N VAL A 136 -1.30 -7.30 25.57
CA VAL A 136 -2.31 -7.84 24.66
C VAL A 136 -2.72 -9.25 25.08
N MET A 137 -1.76 -10.10 25.45
CA MET A 137 -2.02 -11.45 25.94
C MET A 137 -2.90 -11.46 27.21
N ARG A 138 -2.72 -10.50 28.12
CA ARG A 138 -3.49 -10.41 29.38
C ARG A 138 -4.94 -9.96 29.18
N LEU A 139 -5.25 -9.28 28.08
CA LEU A 139 -6.63 -8.92 27.72
C LEU A 139 -7.46 -10.14 27.29
N GLY A 140 -6.79 -11.19 26.82
CA GLY A 140 -7.44 -12.44 26.39
C GLY A 140 -7.74 -12.50 24.90
N VAL A 141 -8.18 -13.68 24.44
CA VAL A 141 -8.39 -13.97 23.01
C VAL A 141 -9.61 -13.26 22.43
N GLU A 142 -10.61 -12.97 23.28
CA GLU A 142 -11.87 -12.31 22.92
C GLU A 142 -11.79 -10.78 22.97
N ALA A 143 -10.63 -10.21 23.29
CA ALA A 143 -10.46 -8.76 23.33
C ALA A 143 -10.68 -8.14 21.95
N THR A 144 -11.50 -7.09 21.90
CA THR A 144 -11.76 -6.36 20.66
C THR A 144 -10.56 -5.47 20.31
N VAL A 145 -10.54 -4.95 19.07
CA VAL A 145 -9.51 -4.01 18.63
C VAL A 145 -9.51 -2.76 19.52
N ASP A 146 -10.69 -2.27 19.89
CA ASP A 146 -10.85 -1.10 20.75
C ASP A 146 -10.33 -1.37 22.17
N ASP A 147 -10.64 -2.53 22.76
CA ASP A 147 -10.12 -2.91 24.09
C ASP A 147 -8.59 -2.93 24.13
N VAL A 148 -7.98 -3.43 23.05
CA VAL A 148 -6.52 -3.47 22.92
C VAL A 148 -5.95 -2.06 22.81
N ILE A 149 -6.55 -1.21 21.97
CA ILE A 149 -6.10 0.17 21.77
C ILE A 149 -6.24 0.99 23.04
N ASP A 150 -7.39 0.93 23.71
CA ASP A 150 -7.62 1.67 24.96
C ASP A 150 -6.61 1.28 26.04
N ARG A 151 -6.29 -0.02 26.12
CA ARG A 151 -5.31 -0.50 27.09
C ARG A 151 -3.89 -0.03 26.73
N MET A 152 -3.55 -0.02 25.45
CA MET A 152 -2.25 0.45 24.97
C MET A 152 -2.11 1.96 25.17
N ASP A 153 -3.14 2.75 24.86
CA ASP A 153 -3.20 4.19 25.07
C ASP A 153 -3.04 4.52 26.57
N SER A 154 -3.63 3.72 27.46
CA SER A 154 -3.48 3.87 28.91
C SER A 154 -2.07 3.59 29.44
N ILE A 155 -1.26 2.77 28.78
CA ILE A 155 0.05 2.33 29.28
C ILE A 155 1.19 3.07 28.59
N PHE A 156 1.09 3.26 27.27
CA PHE A 156 2.14 3.80 26.42
C PHE A 156 1.79 5.16 25.82
N GLY A 157 0.53 5.60 25.89
CA GLY A 157 0.14 6.92 25.44
C GLY A 157 0.88 8.00 26.22
N SER A 158 1.27 9.07 25.53
CA SER A 158 1.90 10.21 26.19
C SER A 158 0.92 10.85 27.19
N VAL A 159 1.36 10.94 28.45
CA VAL A 159 0.71 11.69 29.53
C VAL A 159 1.49 12.99 29.77
N ASP A 160 1.98 13.63 28.71
CA ASP A 160 2.67 14.91 28.86
C ASP A 160 1.65 15.97 29.30
N VAL A 161 1.66 16.36 30.58
CA VAL A 161 0.73 17.38 31.10
C VAL A 161 1.07 18.73 30.45
N LYS A 162 0.06 19.58 30.17
CA LYS A 162 0.22 20.87 29.47
C LYS A 162 1.36 21.74 30.03
N GLU A 163 1.55 21.77 31.35
CA GLU A 163 2.62 22.55 31.97
C GLU A 163 4.01 22.02 31.60
N VAL A 164 4.14 20.70 31.45
CA VAL A 164 5.39 20.04 31.05
C VAL A 164 5.69 20.35 29.59
N LEU A 165 4.71 20.24 28.69
CA LEU A 165 4.88 20.58 27.28
C LEU A 165 5.24 22.05 27.08
N LEU A 166 4.58 22.93 27.83
CA LEU A 166 4.84 24.37 27.76
C LEU A 166 6.23 24.71 28.31
N ALA A 167 6.63 24.10 29.42
CA ALA A 167 7.97 24.27 29.99
C ALA A 167 9.04 23.74 29.02
N GLN A 168 8.84 22.57 28.41
CA GLN A 168 9.72 22.02 27.39
C GLN A 168 9.85 22.96 26.19
N PHE A 169 8.74 23.53 25.71
CA PHE A 169 8.75 24.47 24.59
C PHE A 169 9.55 25.74 24.92
N TYR A 170 9.32 26.36 26.10
CA TYR A 170 10.05 27.58 26.48
C TYR A 170 11.52 27.34 26.82
N THR A 171 11.90 26.11 27.17
CA THR A 171 13.28 25.74 27.48
C THR A 171 14.00 25.05 26.33
N ALA A 172 13.30 24.78 25.21
CA ALA A 172 13.88 24.15 24.03
C ALA A 172 14.83 25.12 23.30
N CYS A 173 16.11 25.01 23.59
CA CYS A 173 17.17 25.57 22.77
C CYS A 173 17.71 24.52 21.80
N GLN A 174 18.25 24.96 20.66
CA GLN A 174 19.03 24.11 19.76
C GLN A 174 20.26 23.60 20.51
N GLY A 175 20.49 22.29 20.48
CA GLY A 175 21.69 21.69 21.05
C GLY A 175 22.94 21.99 20.22
N ASP A 176 24.12 21.97 20.84
CA ASP A 176 25.39 22.26 20.16
C ASP A 176 25.71 21.27 19.03
N ASP A 177 25.21 20.04 19.12
CA ASP A 177 25.36 18.96 18.12
C ASP A 177 24.09 18.72 17.28
N GLU A 178 23.06 19.56 17.43
CA GLU A 178 21.77 19.41 16.75
C GLU A 178 21.69 20.35 15.54
N ASP A 179 21.31 19.84 14.36
CA ASP A 179 21.08 20.71 13.21
C ASP A 179 19.73 21.45 13.30
N VAL A 180 19.61 22.57 12.57
CA VAL A 180 18.43 23.44 12.61
C VAL A 180 17.14 22.70 12.25
N SER A 181 17.20 21.72 11.34
CA SER A 181 16.04 20.94 10.90
C SER A 181 15.62 19.97 11.99
N SER A 182 16.57 19.26 12.61
CA SER A 182 16.29 18.36 13.74
C SER A 182 15.70 19.13 14.93
N TRP A 183 16.25 20.32 15.23
CA TRP A 183 15.71 21.20 16.26
C TRP A 183 14.28 21.66 15.92
N GLY A 184 14.05 22.06 14.67
CA GLY A 184 12.72 22.43 14.16
C GLY A 184 11.70 21.30 14.30
N CYS A 185 12.07 20.08 13.90
CA CYS A 185 11.20 18.90 14.03
C CYS A 185 10.85 18.63 15.49
N ARG A 186 11.84 18.69 16.40
CA ARG A 186 11.63 18.50 17.84
C ARG A 186 10.70 19.56 18.42
N LEU A 187 10.85 20.82 18.01
CA LEU A 187 9.99 21.91 18.46
C LEU A 187 8.55 21.72 17.96
N GLU A 188 8.39 21.32 16.70
CA GLU A 188 7.10 21.01 16.09
C GLU A 188 6.41 19.82 16.78
N ASP A 189 7.16 18.79 17.17
CA ASP A 189 6.62 17.65 17.93
C ASP A 189 6.06 18.08 19.29
N ILE A 190 6.81 18.91 20.04
CA ILE A 190 6.35 19.46 21.33
C ILE A 190 5.05 20.26 21.13
N LEU A 191 4.97 21.05 20.06
CA LEU A 191 3.79 21.84 19.73
C LEU A 191 2.59 21.00 19.32
N ASN A 192 2.80 19.99 18.47
CA ASN A 192 1.74 19.11 18.01
C ASN A 192 1.14 18.33 19.17
N LYS A 193 1.96 17.86 20.13
CA LYS A 193 1.47 17.26 21.39
C LYS A 193 0.58 18.22 22.17
N ALA A 194 1.01 19.49 22.29
CA ALA A 194 0.26 20.54 22.96
C ALA A 194 -1.08 20.86 22.28
N LEU A 195 -1.12 20.87 20.94
CA LEU A 195 -2.33 21.13 20.16
C LEU A 195 -3.31 19.96 20.18
N LEU A 196 -2.82 18.71 20.14
CA LEU A 196 -3.64 17.51 20.20
C LEU A 196 -4.39 17.39 21.54
N GLN A 197 -3.83 17.92 22.62
CA GLN A 197 -4.53 18.00 23.90
C GLN A 197 -5.69 19.01 23.90
N LYS A 198 -5.91 19.78 22.82
CA LYS A 198 -6.99 20.79 22.66
C LYS A 198 -7.07 21.86 23.76
N GLU A 199 -6.11 21.92 24.68
CA GLU A 199 -6.13 22.78 25.85
C GLU A 199 -5.34 24.10 25.65
N ILE A 200 -4.63 24.26 24.52
CA ILE A 200 -3.77 25.42 24.27
C ILE A 200 -4.29 26.28 23.12
N CYS A 201 -5.49 26.85 23.27
CA CYS A 201 -6.00 27.86 22.33
C CYS A 201 -5.26 29.21 22.43
N GLN A 202 -4.46 29.44 23.48
CA GLN A 202 -3.87 30.75 23.77
C GLN A 202 -2.54 31.02 23.05
N LEU A 203 -1.85 30.01 22.52
CA LEU A 203 -0.52 30.22 21.94
C LEU A 203 -0.55 30.71 20.49
N GLN A 204 -1.66 30.58 19.74
CA GLN A 204 -1.78 31.07 18.35
C GLN A 204 -1.30 32.53 18.18
N HIS A 205 -1.49 33.36 19.19
CA HIS A 205 -1.02 34.75 19.19
C HIS A 205 0.47 34.94 19.52
N LEU A 206 1.08 34.05 20.31
CA LEU A 206 2.49 34.15 20.70
C LEU A 206 3.44 33.73 19.55
N PHE A 207 2.96 32.92 18.61
CA PHE A 207 3.73 32.38 17.48
C PHE A 207 4.14 33.41 16.43
N ARG A 208 3.40 34.52 16.28
CA ARG A 208 3.73 35.57 15.29
C ARG A 208 4.92 36.45 15.66
N THR A 209 5.41 36.35 16.89
CA THR A 209 6.41 37.27 17.45
C THR A 209 7.79 36.66 17.67
N LYS A 210 7.97 35.36 17.40
CA LYS A 210 9.20 34.61 17.71
C LYS A 210 9.80 33.83 16.52
N LEU A 211 9.11 33.78 15.38
CA LEU A 211 9.65 33.41 14.07
C LEU A 211 9.94 34.70 13.29
#